data_AF-A0A960L708-F1
#
_entry.id   AF-A0A960L708-F1
#
_cell.length_a   1.000
_cell.length_b   1.000
_cell.length_c   1.000
_cell.angle_alpha   90.00
_cell.angle_beta   90.00
_cell.angle_gamma   90.00
#
_symmetry.space_group_name_H-M   'P 1'
#
loop_
_entity.id
_entity.type
_entity.pdbx_description
1 polymer ?
#
loop_
_entity_poly.entity_id
_entity_poly.type
_entity_poly.pdbx_seq_one_letter_code
_entity_poly.pdbx_strand_id
1 'polypeptide(L)'
;MRSTSWLQIPVVATVASVLATCLLLFGVTAPIAAQEIQRAPSLSLQLVTNGLTSPVAVTNAGDGTGRIFIVQQTGQIRIWTGSILLATPFLDIDAISGCCGERGLLGLAFHPNYASNGFFFVDYTDNSGNTVVARYHVPSGSPNVADAGSAQIVLTQSQPFSNHNGGQLAFGPDGYLY
;
A
#
# COMPACT_ATOMS: atom_id res chain seq x y z
N MET A 1 20.29 74.65 38.65
CA MET A 1 20.56 74.29 40.06
C MET A 1 21.47 73.06 40.08
N ARG A 2 22.62 73.20 40.76
CA ARG A 2 23.46 72.18 41.46
C ARG A 2 23.86 70.94 40.64
N SER A 3 25.13 70.84 40.21
CA SER A 3 26.26 70.22 40.95
C SER A 3 25.94 68.78 41.38
N THR A 4 26.68 67.74 40.96
CA THR A 4 28.02 67.46 41.50
C THR A 4 28.89 66.63 40.55
N SER A 5 30.12 67.10 40.38
CA SER A 5 31.33 66.33 40.07
C SER A 5 31.63 65.26 41.13
N TRP A 6 32.17 64.10 40.74
CA TRP A 6 33.23 63.41 41.49
C TRP A 6 34.22 62.71 40.55
N LEU A 7 35.47 62.81 40.97
CA LEU A 7 36.72 62.42 40.33
C LEU A 7 37.09 60.96 40.69
N GLN A 8 37.93 60.36 39.84
CA GLN A 8 39.06 59.45 40.12
C GLN A 8 39.05 58.02 39.54
N ILE A 9 40.22 57.73 38.95
CA ILE A 9 40.71 56.58 38.19
C ILE A 9 41.33 55.56 39.18
N PRO A 10 41.46 54.26 38.82
CA PRO A 10 42.82 53.80 38.51
C PRO A 10 42.93 52.85 37.30
N VAL A 11 44.09 53.00 36.66
CA VAL A 11 44.79 52.14 35.71
C VAL A 11 44.98 50.73 36.28
N VAL A 12 44.83 49.65 35.47
CA VAL A 12 45.80 48.54 35.32
C VAL A 12 45.60 47.77 34.00
N ALA A 13 46.71 47.71 33.25
CA ALA A 13 47.17 46.83 32.17
C ALA A 13 46.37 45.58 31.74
N THR A 14 46.34 45.30 30.43
CA THR A 14 47.18 44.25 29.80
C THR A 14 47.30 44.38 28.27
N VAL A 15 48.35 43.76 27.75
CA VAL A 15 49.05 43.92 26.47
C VAL A 15 48.29 43.34 25.26
N ALA A 16 48.41 43.96 24.07
CA ALA A 16 48.93 43.32 22.84
C ALA A 16 48.37 43.90 21.52
N SER A 17 49.30 44.42 20.71
CA SER A 17 49.43 44.16 19.28
C SER A 17 48.39 44.74 18.30
N VAL A 18 48.82 45.72 17.50
CA VAL A 18 48.24 45.98 16.16
C VAL A 18 49.33 45.73 15.13
N LEU A 19 49.24 44.57 14.46
CA LEU A 19 50.15 44.09 13.43
C LEU A 19 49.63 44.49 12.04
N ALA A 20 50.52 45.18 11.33
CA ALA A 20 50.89 44.97 9.93
C ALA A 20 49.77 44.60 8.94
N THR A 21 49.37 45.59 8.16
CA THR A 21 48.73 45.42 6.86
C THR A 21 49.73 44.80 5.88
N CYS A 22 49.47 43.56 5.44
CA CYS A 22 50.04 43.03 4.21
C CYS A 22 48.99 42.13 3.53
N LEU A 23 48.71 42.50 2.28
CA LEU A 23 47.86 41.90 1.26
C LEU A 23 47.81 40.36 1.32
N LEU A 24 46.62 39.75 1.20
CA LEU A 24 46.41 38.43 0.57
C LEU A 24 44.89 38.16 0.44
N LEU A 25 44.30 38.62 -0.66
CA LEU A 25 43.02 38.12 -1.16
C LEU A 25 43.26 36.70 -1.69
N PHE A 26 43.37 35.72 -0.79
CA PHE A 26 43.27 34.32 -1.20
C PHE A 26 41.80 34.02 -1.46
N GLY A 27 41.45 33.98 -2.75
CA GLY A 27 40.19 33.44 -3.22
C GLY A 27 40.03 32.01 -2.71
N VAL A 28 39.18 31.82 -1.71
CA VAL A 28 38.79 30.50 -1.24
C VAL A 28 37.80 29.95 -2.26
N THR A 29 38.30 29.38 -3.35
CA THR A 29 37.46 28.54 -4.21
C THR A 29 37.27 27.22 -3.47
N ALA A 30 36.21 27.12 -2.67
CA ALA A 30 35.77 25.81 -2.22
C ALA A 30 35.44 24.97 -3.46
N PRO A 31 35.99 23.75 -3.60
CA PRO A 31 35.57 22.88 -4.69
C PRO A 31 34.08 22.61 -4.51
N ILE A 32 33.28 23.01 -5.50
CA ILE A 32 31.90 22.54 -5.60
C ILE A 32 32.03 21.04 -5.85
N ALA A 33 31.81 20.23 -4.81
CA ALA A 33 31.68 18.80 -4.99
C ALA A 33 30.50 18.58 -5.94
N ALA A 34 30.76 18.02 -7.12
CA ALA A 34 29.70 17.54 -7.98
C ALA A 34 28.94 16.47 -7.20
N GLN A 35 27.67 16.72 -6.89
CA GLN A 35 26.79 15.66 -6.40
C GLN A 35 26.77 14.57 -7.47
N GLU A 36 27.20 13.35 -7.12
CA GLU A 36 26.88 12.19 -7.94
C GLU A 36 25.36 12.12 -8.03
N ILE A 37 24.83 12.33 -9.23
CA ILE A 37 23.43 12.04 -9.50
C ILE A 37 23.31 10.53 -9.40
N GLN A 38 22.85 10.06 -8.24
CA GLN A 38 22.56 8.65 -8.00
C GLN A 38 21.51 8.24 -9.03
N ARG A 39 21.94 7.51 -10.07
CA ARG A 39 21.04 7.04 -11.12
C ARG A 39 19.95 6.20 -10.47
N ALA A 40 18.71 6.45 -10.88
CA ALA A 40 17.61 5.58 -10.52
C ALA A 40 17.95 4.12 -10.92
N PRO A 41 17.54 3.13 -10.12
CA PRO A 41 17.77 1.73 -10.45
C PRO A 41 17.11 1.40 -11.80
N SER A 42 17.78 0.57 -12.60
CA SER A 42 17.18 0.03 -13.82
C SER A 42 16.10 -0.99 -13.44
N LEU A 43 14.86 -0.74 -13.89
CA LEU A 43 13.73 -1.64 -13.68
C LEU A 43 13.45 -2.42 -14.97
N SER A 44 13.14 -3.71 -14.83
CA SER A 44 12.64 -4.55 -15.92
C SER A 44 11.36 -5.25 -15.47
N LEU A 45 10.50 -5.55 -16.44
CA LEU A 45 9.29 -6.34 -16.22
C LEU A 45 9.54 -7.77 -16.66
N GLN A 46 9.15 -8.71 -15.79
CA GLN A 46 9.16 -10.13 -16.10
C GLN A 46 7.72 -10.64 -16.06
N LEU A 47 7.32 -11.35 -17.12
CA LEU A 47 6.04 -12.06 -17.11
C LEU A 47 6.15 -13.25 -16.15
N VAL A 48 5.32 -13.23 -15.10
CA VAL A 48 5.30 -14.31 -14.07
C VAL A 48 4.19 -15.33 -14.31
N THR A 49 3.09 -14.92 -14.95
CA THR A 49 1.96 -15.79 -15.29
C THR A 49 1.09 -15.18 -16.38
N ASN A 50 0.28 -15.98 -17.07
CA ASN A 50 -0.67 -15.58 -18.11
C ASN A 50 -1.96 -16.43 -18.01
N GLY A 51 -2.92 -16.23 -18.92
CA GLY A 51 -4.18 -16.97 -18.93
C GLY A 51 -5.22 -16.46 -17.92
N LEU A 52 -5.04 -15.21 -17.46
CA LEU A 52 -5.99 -14.50 -16.61
C LEU A 52 -6.99 -13.71 -17.48
N THR A 53 -8.20 -13.55 -16.99
CA THR A 53 -9.26 -12.74 -17.62
C THR A 53 -9.57 -11.52 -16.76
N SER A 54 -9.33 -10.32 -17.27
CA SER A 54 -9.61 -9.03 -16.58
C SER A 54 -9.16 -9.00 -15.09
N PRO A 55 -7.87 -9.21 -14.77
CA PRO A 55 -7.39 -9.13 -13.40
C PRO A 55 -7.47 -7.69 -12.87
N VAL A 56 -8.03 -7.52 -11.67
CA VAL A 56 -8.28 -6.20 -11.05
C VAL A 56 -7.59 -6.00 -9.70
N ALA A 57 -7.24 -7.09 -9.00
CA ALA A 57 -6.49 -7.02 -7.76
C ALA A 57 -5.57 -8.23 -7.58
N VAL A 58 -4.52 -8.06 -6.80
CA VAL A 58 -3.59 -9.12 -6.42
C VAL A 58 -3.20 -8.96 -4.95
N THR A 59 -3.20 -10.07 -4.21
CA THR A 59 -2.80 -10.07 -2.80
C THR A 59 -2.27 -11.44 -2.37
N ASN A 60 -1.84 -11.56 -1.13
CA ASN A 60 -1.46 -12.82 -0.50
C ASN A 60 -2.28 -13.00 0.79
N ALA A 61 -2.38 -14.24 1.26
CA ALA A 61 -3.20 -14.57 2.43
C ALA A 61 -2.47 -14.42 3.78
N GLY A 62 -1.19 -14.04 3.79
CA GLY A 62 -0.40 -13.93 5.02
C GLY A 62 -0.21 -15.26 5.77
N ASP A 63 -0.45 -16.40 5.13
CA ASP A 63 -0.45 -17.74 5.72
C ASP A 63 0.88 -18.49 5.58
N GLY A 64 1.93 -17.79 5.10
CA GLY A 64 3.26 -18.35 4.91
C GLY A 64 3.41 -19.28 3.71
N THR A 65 2.37 -19.53 2.92
CA THR A 65 2.46 -20.46 1.77
C THR A 65 3.07 -19.82 0.53
N GLY A 66 3.22 -18.48 0.51
CA GLY A 66 3.68 -17.74 -0.66
C GLY A 66 2.70 -17.72 -1.85
N ARG A 67 1.44 -18.12 -1.63
CA ARG A 67 0.41 -18.09 -2.67
C ARG A 67 -0.01 -16.66 -2.95
N ILE A 68 -0.18 -16.37 -4.23
CA ILE A 68 -0.73 -15.11 -4.71
C ILE A 68 -2.13 -15.36 -5.23
N PHE A 69 -3.07 -14.56 -4.76
CA PHE A 69 -4.48 -14.60 -5.13
C PHE A 69 -4.76 -13.44 -6.06
N ILE A 70 -5.30 -13.75 -7.23
CA ILE A 70 -5.53 -12.80 -8.32
C ILE A 70 -7.03 -12.71 -8.54
N VAL A 71 -7.59 -11.54 -8.29
CA VAL A 71 -9.01 -11.25 -8.45
C VAL A 71 -9.28 -10.93 -9.92
N GLN A 72 -10.20 -11.67 -10.54
CA GLN A 72 -10.70 -11.41 -11.88
C GLN A 72 -12.07 -10.76 -11.77
N GLN A 73 -12.27 -9.68 -12.53
CA GLN A 73 -13.53 -8.94 -12.56
C GLN A 73 -14.73 -9.84 -12.89
N THR A 74 -14.51 -10.93 -13.63
CA THR A 74 -15.50 -11.94 -14.02
C THR A 74 -15.93 -12.88 -12.87
N GLY A 75 -15.80 -12.47 -11.60
CA GLY A 75 -16.30 -13.26 -10.47
C GLY A 75 -15.41 -14.40 -9.99
N GLN A 76 -14.16 -14.49 -10.46
CA GLN A 76 -13.24 -15.58 -10.09
C GLN A 76 -12.00 -15.08 -9.34
N ILE A 77 -11.55 -15.82 -8.34
CA ILE A 77 -10.24 -15.63 -7.72
C ILE A 77 -9.34 -16.77 -8.16
N ARG A 78 -8.17 -16.45 -8.73
CA ARG A 78 -7.17 -17.43 -9.20
C ARG A 78 -6.00 -17.52 -8.22
N ILE A 79 -5.35 -18.68 -8.16
CA ILE A 79 -4.14 -18.87 -7.35
C ILE A 79 -2.93 -19.04 -8.27
N TRP A 80 -1.91 -18.22 -8.06
CA TRP A 80 -0.57 -18.45 -8.56
C TRP A 80 0.35 -18.89 -7.42
N THR A 81 1.05 -20.00 -7.59
CA THR A 81 1.89 -20.63 -6.54
C THR A 81 3.31 -20.07 -6.46
N GLY A 82 3.64 -19.05 -7.25
CA GLY A 82 5.02 -18.64 -7.53
C GLY A 82 5.63 -19.33 -8.74
N SER A 83 4.99 -20.36 -9.28
CA SER A 83 5.44 -21.12 -10.45
C SER A 83 4.31 -21.48 -11.41
N ILE A 84 3.14 -21.83 -10.89
CA ILE A 84 2.02 -22.33 -11.68
C ILE A 84 0.76 -21.54 -11.34
N LEU A 85 0.00 -21.15 -12.37
CA LEU A 85 -1.38 -20.71 -12.21
C LEU A 85 -2.26 -21.95 -12.11
N LEU A 86 -2.92 -22.15 -10.96
CA LEU A 86 -3.78 -23.31 -10.77
C LEU A 86 -4.98 -23.23 -11.72
N ALA A 87 -5.42 -24.37 -12.25
CA ALA A 87 -6.53 -24.47 -13.19
C ALA A 87 -7.89 -24.25 -12.51
N THR A 88 -8.06 -24.74 -11.30
CA THR A 88 -9.25 -24.51 -10.47
C THR A 88 -9.15 -23.14 -9.80
N PRO A 89 -10.20 -22.29 -9.87
CA PRO A 89 -10.21 -21.04 -9.12
C PRO A 89 -10.30 -21.31 -7.60
N PHE A 90 -9.77 -20.38 -6.81
CA PHE A 90 -9.96 -20.36 -5.36
C PHE A 90 -11.43 -20.14 -5.00
N LEU A 91 -12.08 -19.17 -5.64
CA LEU A 91 -13.49 -18.86 -5.47
C LEU A 91 -14.07 -18.60 -6.86
N ASP A 92 -15.29 -19.08 -7.09
CA ASP A 92 -16.07 -18.78 -8.27
C ASP A 92 -17.47 -18.32 -7.84
N ILE A 93 -17.77 -17.05 -8.11
CA ILE A 93 -19.06 -16.41 -7.84
C ILE A 93 -19.59 -15.69 -9.10
N ASP A 94 -19.12 -16.06 -10.30
CA ASP A 94 -19.51 -15.43 -11.57
C ASP A 94 -21.05 -15.38 -11.73
N ALA A 95 -21.74 -16.46 -11.34
CA ALA A 95 -23.20 -16.56 -11.42
C ALA A 95 -23.97 -15.49 -10.63
N ILE A 96 -23.36 -14.89 -9.60
CA ILE A 96 -23.98 -13.87 -8.75
C ILE A 96 -23.32 -12.50 -8.86
N SER A 97 -22.25 -12.39 -9.64
CA SER A 97 -21.49 -11.17 -9.85
C SER A 97 -21.97 -10.50 -11.15
N GLY A 98 -22.55 -9.32 -11.04
CA GLY A 98 -22.95 -8.51 -12.18
C GLY A 98 -21.75 -8.13 -13.05
N CYS A 99 -22.00 -7.91 -14.34
CA CYS A 99 -20.95 -7.59 -15.30
C CYS A 99 -20.92 -6.12 -15.68
N CYS A 100 -19.87 -5.80 -16.45
CA CYS A 100 -19.82 -4.70 -17.40
C CYS A 100 -19.61 -3.33 -16.75
N GLY A 101 -18.84 -2.46 -17.42
CA GLY A 101 -18.32 -1.25 -16.78
C GLY A 101 -17.32 -1.61 -15.68
N GLU A 102 -17.45 -0.96 -14.52
CA GLU A 102 -16.61 -1.25 -13.35
C GLU A 102 -17.27 -2.27 -12.41
N ARG A 103 -18.34 -2.94 -12.85
CA ARG A 103 -19.03 -3.99 -12.09
C ARG A 103 -18.30 -5.33 -12.23
N GLY A 104 -18.39 -6.14 -11.21
CA GLY A 104 -17.75 -7.44 -11.11
C GLY A 104 -17.31 -7.75 -9.69
N LEU A 105 -16.42 -8.73 -9.55
CA LEU A 105 -15.64 -8.95 -8.34
C LEU A 105 -14.44 -8.01 -8.33
N LEU A 106 -14.30 -7.19 -7.29
CA LEU A 106 -13.37 -6.07 -7.24
C LEU A 106 -12.37 -6.18 -6.08
N GLY A 107 -12.84 -6.61 -4.91
CA GLY A 107 -12.06 -6.63 -3.67
C GLY A 107 -11.77 -8.02 -3.14
N LEU A 108 -10.61 -8.16 -2.49
CA LEU A 108 -10.26 -9.33 -1.69
C LEU A 108 -9.38 -8.91 -0.51
N ALA A 109 -9.81 -9.27 0.70
CA ALA A 109 -9.01 -9.15 1.93
C ALA A 109 -9.07 -10.44 2.75
N PHE A 110 -7.92 -10.98 3.11
CA PHE A 110 -7.83 -12.11 4.03
C PHE A 110 -7.91 -11.61 5.47
N HIS A 111 -8.61 -12.34 6.34
CA HIS A 111 -8.61 -12.04 7.77
C HIS A 111 -7.17 -12.12 8.32
N PRO A 112 -6.74 -11.27 9.26
CA PRO A 112 -5.40 -11.36 9.85
C PRO A 112 -5.04 -12.70 10.52
N ASN A 113 -6.04 -13.56 10.76
CA ASN A 113 -5.92 -14.88 11.36
C ASN A 113 -6.32 -15.99 10.36
N TYR A 114 -6.24 -15.70 9.04
CA TYR A 114 -6.70 -16.60 7.98
C TYR A 114 -6.09 -17.99 8.07
N ALA A 115 -4.80 -18.11 8.43
CA ALA A 115 -4.13 -19.39 8.62
C ALA A 115 -4.82 -20.29 9.67
N SER A 116 -5.55 -19.70 10.63
CA SER A 116 -6.26 -20.42 11.68
C SER A 116 -7.77 -20.52 11.44
N ASN A 117 -8.40 -19.50 10.86
CA ASN A 117 -9.86 -19.43 10.74
C ASN A 117 -10.40 -19.58 9.32
N GLY A 118 -9.54 -19.49 8.30
CA GLY A 118 -9.91 -19.62 6.90
C GLY A 118 -10.81 -18.50 6.36
N PHE A 119 -11.03 -17.41 7.09
CA PHE A 119 -11.93 -16.33 6.70
C PHE A 119 -11.29 -15.31 5.77
N PHE A 120 -12.02 -14.93 4.74
CA PHE A 120 -11.67 -13.85 3.85
C PHE A 120 -12.93 -13.11 3.40
N PHE A 121 -12.75 -11.92 2.85
CA PHE A 121 -13.81 -11.00 2.49
C PHE A 121 -13.62 -10.59 1.04
N VAL A 122 -14.73 -10.45 0.34
CA VAL A 122 -14.77 -9.98 -1.04
C VAL A 122 -15.71 -8.80 -1.18
N ASP A 123 -15.41 -7.93 -2.12
CA ASP A 123 -16.30 -6.88 -2.61
C ASP A 123 -16.66 -7.21 -4.05
N TYR A 124 -17.95 -7.25 -4.35
CA TYR A 124 -18.45 -7.42 -5.71
C TYR A 124 -19.74 -6.64 -5.92
N THR A 125 -20.07 -6.35 -7.17
CA THR A 125 -21.40 -5.86 -7.52
C THR A 125 -22.31 -7.02 -7.89
N ASP A 126 -23.48 -7.15 -7.27
CA ASP A 126 -24.44 -8.21 -7.58
C ASP A 126 -25.13 -8.02 -8.94
N ASN A 127 -25.97 -8.97 -9.34
CA ASN A 127 -26.73 -8.92 -10.59
C ASN A 127 -27.77 -7.77 -10.65
N SER A 128 -28.10 -7.18 -9.51
CA SER A 128 -28.95 -5.98 -9.41
C SER A 128 -28.13 -4.68 -9.45
N GLY A 129 -26.80 -4.78 -9.47
CA GLY A 129 -25.86 -3.65 -9.48
C GLY A 129 -25.52 -3.09 -8.10
N ASN A 130 -25.93 -3.73 -7.01
CA ASN A 130 -25.55 -3.27 -5.67
C ASN A 130 -24.12 -3.71 -5.34
N THR A 131 -23.36 -2.88 -4.64
CA THR A 131 -22.11 -3.31 -3.98
C THR A 131 -22.46 -4.24 -2.82
N VAL A 132 -21.74 -5.35 -2.74
CA VAL A 132 -21.86 -6.35 -1.69
C VAL A 132 -20.48 -6.66 -1.13
N VAL A 133 -20.35 -6.51 0.20
CA VAL A 133 -19.20 -7.04 0.94
C VAL A 133 -19.65 -8.30 1.66
N ALA A 134 -18.95 -9.40 1.41
CA ALA A 134 -19.31 -10.70 1.97
C ALA A 134 -18.08 -11.43 2.52
N ARG A 135 -18.25 -12.10 3.67
CA ARG A 135 -17.26 -13.03 4.23
C ARG A 135 -17.50 -14.43 3.68
N TYR A 136 -16.42 -15.12 3.34
CA TYR A 136 -16.40 -16.53 2.95
C TYR A 136 -15.37 -17.28 3.78
N HIS A 137 -15.36 -18.62 3.69
CA HIS A 137 -14.30 -19.43 4.27
C HIS A 137 -13.84 -20.58 3.38
N VAL A 138 -12.63 -21.07 3.65
CA VAL A 138 -12.15 -22.35 3.12
C VAL A 138 -12.59 -23.51 4.03
N PRO A 139 -13.05 -24.64 3.47
CA PRO A 139 -13.25 -25.85 4.23
C PRO A 139 -11.94 -26.39 4.82
N SER A 140 -12.02 -27.05 5.97
CA SER A 140 -10.87 -27.75 6.54
C SER A 140 -10.30 -28.77 5.55
N GLY A 141 -8.98 -28.73 5.33
CA GLY A 141 -8.27 -29.63 4.41
C GLY A 141 -8.32 -29.24 2.93
N SER A 142 -9.06 -28.17 2.54
CA SER A 142 -9.14 -27.69 1.15
C SER A 142 -8.65 -26.24 1.02
N PRO A 143 -7.36 -25.94 1.31
CA PRO A 143 -6.89 -24.56 1.41
C PRO A 143 -6.91 -23.79 0.08
N ASN A 144 -7.01 -24.48 -1.05
CA ASN A 144 -6.97 -23.91 -2.40
C ASN A 144 -8.36 -23.68 -3.02
N VAL A 145 -9.44 -24.08 -2.35
CA VAL A 145 -10.82 -23.93 -2.86
C VAL A 145 -11.72 -23.49 -1.70
N ALA A 146 -12.26 -22.28 -1.80
CA ALA A 146 -13.23 -21.75 -0.87
C ALA A 146 -14.62 -22.35 -1.09
N ASP A 147 -15.44 -22.37 -0.05
CA ASP A 147 -16.85 -22.73 -0.16
C ASP A 147 -17.66 -21.52 -0.65
N ALA A 148 -18.04 -21.52 -1.92
CA ALA A 148 -18.88 -20.46 -2.51
C ALA A 148 -20.29 -20.39 -1.90
N GLY A 149 -20.76 -21.46 -1.24
CA GLY A 149 -22.02 -21.48 -0.49
C GLY A 149 -21.93 -20.84 0.90
N SER A 150 -20.72 -20.50 1.37
CA SER A 150 -20.50 -20.03 2.74
C SER A 150 -20.69 -18.52 2.96
N ALA A 151 -21.17 -17.82 1.95
CA ALA A 151 -21.31 -16.37 1.96
C ALA A 151 -22.07 -15.88 3.20
N GLN A 152 -21.44 -15.00 3.98
CA GLN A 152 -22.11 -14.17 4.97
C GLN A 152 -22.01 -12.71 4.54
N ILE A 153 -23.14 -12.12 4.15
CA ILE A 153 -23.21 -10.70 3.75
C ILE A 153 -22.93 -9.82 4.97
N VAL A 154 -21.97 -8.91 4.81
CA VAL A 154 -21.55 -7.92 5.82
C VAL A 154 -22.19 -6.57 5.52
N LEU A 155 -22.20 -6.17 4.24
CA LEU A 155 -22.74 -4.90 3.78
C LEU A 155 -23.39 -5.10 2.41
N THR A 156 -24.50 -4.40 2.18
CA THR A 156 -25.04 -4.18 0.84
C THR A 156 -25.32 -2.69 0.68
N GLN A 157 -24.87 -2.13 -0.43
CA GLN A 157 -25.04 -0.72 -0.75
C GLN A 157 -25.56 -0.60 -2.18
N SER A 158 -26.69 0.08 -2.34
CA SER A 158 -27.24 0.37 -3.66
C SER A 158 -26.33 1.34 -4.41
N GLN A 159 -26.02 1.02 -5.67
CA GLN A 159 -25.27 1.88 -6.58
C GLN A 159 -26.21 2.46 -7.64
N PRO A 160 -26.19 3.79 -7.87
CA PRO A 160 -27.04 4.41 -8.87
C PRO A 160 -26.55 4.20 -10.31
N PHE A 161 -25.27 3.82 -10.49
CA PHE A 161 -24.62 3.69 -11.79
C PHE A 161 -23.70 2.46 -11.83
N SER A 162 -23.27 2.05 -13.03
CA SER A 162 -22.37 0.91 -13.23
C SER A 162 -20.88 1.25 -13.06
N ASN A 163 -20.55 2.45 -12.61
CA ASN A 163 -19.21 2.96 -12.37
C ASN A 163 -19.13 3.63 -11.00
N HIS A 164 -17.91 3.96 -10.59
CA HIS A 164 -17.55 4.47 -9.26
C HIS A 164 -17.88 3.47 -8.14
N ASN A 165 -17.70 2.18 -8.42
CA ASN A 165 -18.05 1.11 -7.47
C ASN A 165 -17.02 0.93 -6.34
N GLY A 166 -15.81 1.49 -6.47
CA GLY A 166 -14.74 1.35 -5.48
C GLY A 166 -14.23 -0.09 -5.41
N GLY A 167 -14.30 -0.70 -4.23
CA GLY A 167 -14.08 -2.14 -4.04
C GLY A 167 -12.74 -2.54 -3.45
N GLN A 168 -11.85 -1.60 -3.10
CA GLN A 168 -10.66 -1.95 -2.32
C GLN A 168 -11.08 -2.40 -0.92
N LEU A 169 -10.56 -3.55 -0.48
CA LEU A 169 -10.70 -4.05 0.87
C LEU A 169 -9.33 -4.23 1.53
N ALA A 170 -9.20 -3.84 2.79
CA ALA A 170 -8.00 -4.13 3.58
C ALA A 170 -8.32 -4.23 5.08
N PHE A 171 -7.59 -5.08 5.78
CA PHE A 171 -7.55 -5.00 7.24
C PHE A 171 -6.50 -3.99 7.68
N GLY A 172 -6.92 -3.05 8.53
CA GLY A 172 -6.03 -2.12 9.20
C GLY A 172 -5.21 -2.81 10.31
N PRO A 173 -4.14 -2.16 10.80
CA PRO A 173 -3.34 -2.66 11.92
C PRO A 173 -4.13 -2.71 13.25
N ASP A 174 -5.28 -2.04 13.32
CA ASP A 174 -6.24 -2.08 14.42
C ASP A 174 -7.23 -3.26 14.34
N GLY A 175 -7.17 -4.05 13.27
CA GLY A 175 -8.00 -5.24 13.07
C GLY A 175 -9.38 -4.97 12.46
N TYR A 176 -9.67 -3.73 12.05
CA TYR A 176 -10.91 -3.42 11.32
C TYR A 176 -10.76 -3.64 9.83
N LEU A 177 -11.88 -4.00 9.17
CA LEU A 177 -11.99 -4.06 7.72
C LEU A 177 -12.37 -2.68 7.19
N TYR A 178 -11.62 -2.21 6.19
CA TYR A 178 -11.81 -0.97 5.44
C TYR A 178 -12.12 -1.28 3.99
#